data_AF-A0A971JVR5-F1
#
_entry.id   AF-A0A971JVR5-F1
#
_cell.length_a   1.000
_cell.length_b   1.000
_cell.length_c   1.000
_cell.angle_alpha   90.00
_cell.angle_beta   90.00
_cell.angle_gamma   90.00
#
_symmetry.space_group_name_H-M   'P 1'
#
loop_
_entity.id
_entity.type
_entity.pdbx_description
1 polymer ?
#
loop_
_entity_poly.entity_id
_entity_poly.type
_entity_poly.pdbx_seq_one_letter_code
_entity_poly.pdbx_strand_id
1 'polypeptide(L)'
;MARRADHPTRDDIDLISGEFWGSDPHEAMTWMRAHAPAYWDGRAWGISRHADLKAISKDPATFSSAQGIRADADATPMLIDQDDPIHAKRRKLVSRGFTPRRVREQEAAVRRACDRII
;
A
#
# COMPACT_ATOMS: atom_id res chain seq x y z
N MET A 1 0.11 -12.03 -16.21
CA MET A 1 0.17 -13.20 -15.32
C MET A 1 -1.25 -13.71 -15.16
N ALA A 2 -1.57 -14.93 -15.62
CA ALA A 2 -2.94 -15.43 -15.63
C ALA A 2 -3.27 -16.20 -14.34
N ARG A 3 -4.49 -16.02 -13.83
CA ARG A 3 -5.04 -16.78 -12.71
C ARG A 3 -5.11 -18.27 -13.07
N ARG A 4 -4.83 -19.16 -12.12
CA ARG A 4 -5.07 -20.60 -12.31
C ARG A 4 -6.57 -20.89 -12.36
N ALA A 5 -6.99 -21.90 -13.13
CA ALA A 5 -8.40 -22.23 -13.31
C ALA A 5 -9.12 -22.60 -12.00
N ASP A 6 -8.39 -23.16 -11.03
CA ASP A 6 -8.85 -23.60 -9.71
C ASP A 6 -8.79 -22.51 -8.62
N HIS A 7 -8.38 -21.29 -8.97
CA HIS A 7 -8.28 -20.19 -8.01
C HIS A 7 -9.66 -19.82 -7.45
N PRO A 8 -9.87 -19.86 -6.11
CA PRO A 8 -11.13 -19.50 -5.50
C PRO A 8 -11.51 -18.03 -5.76
N THR A 9 -12.78 -17.80 -6.09
CA THR A 9 -13.35 -16.46 -6.32
C THR A 9 -14.47 -16.13 -5.35
N ARG A 10 -14.70 -14.83 -5.15
CA ARG A 10 -15.85 -14.32 -4.40
C ARG A 10 -16.31 -13.01 -5.05
N ASP A 11 -17.56 -12.97 -5.50
CA ASP A 11 -18.05 -11.91 -6.41
C ASP A 11 -18.22 -10.53 -5.75
N ASP A 12 -18.27 -10.49 -4.42
CA ASP A 12 -18.34 -9.27 -3.62
C ASP A 12 -16.96 -8.62 -3.37
N ILE A 13 -15.86 -9.24 -3.80
CA ILE A 13 -14.50 -8.70 -3.64
C ILE A 13 -14.11 -7.87 -4.87
N ASP A 14 -14.02 -6.56 -4.69
CA ASP A 14 -13.50 -5.62 -5.66
C ASP A 14 -12.40 -4.76 -5.03
N LEU A 15 -11.13 -5.05 -5.34
CA LEU A 15 -9.99 -4.45 -4.65
C LEU A 15 -9.73 -3.00 -5.07
N ILE A 16 -10.31 -2.55 -6.18
CA ILE A 16 -10.12 -1.18 -6.68
C ILE A 16 -11.37 -0.30 -6.52
N SER A 17 -12.50 -0.86 -6.10
CA SER A 17 -13.72 -0.11 -5.85
C SER A 17 -13.68 0.64 -4.52
N GLY A 18 -13.98 1.93 -4.58
CA GLY A 18 -14.22 2.74 -3.37
C GLY A 18 -15.44 2.29 -2.57
N GLU A 19 -16.46 1.71 -3.22
CA GLU A 19 -17.66 1.19 -2.55
C GLU A 19 -17.32 -0.03 -1.68
N PHE A 20 -16.51 -0.96 -2.22
CA PHE A 20 -16.03 -2.12 -1.46
C PHE A 20 -15.30 -1.69 -0.20
N TRP A 21 -14.34 -0.76 -0.32
CA TRP A 21 -13.57 -0.26 0.83
C TRP A 21 -14.35 0.68 1.76
N GLY A 22 -15.40 1.33 1.26
CA GLY A 22 -16.31 2.17 2.05
C GLY A 22 -17.36 1.38 2.83
N SER A 23 -17.53 0.10 2.51
CA SER A 23 -18.36 -0.86 3.25
C SER A 23 -17.57 -1.49 4.42
N ASP A 24 -17.97 -2.69 4.88
CA ASP A 24 -17.18 -3.49 5.81
C ASP A 24 -16.47 -4.64 5.06
N PRO A 25 -15.20 -4.47 4.66
CA PRO A 25 -14.46 -5.50 3.92
C PRO A 25 -13.90 -6.60 4.83
N HIS A 26 -14.15 -6.59 6.15
CA HIS A 26 -13.48 -7.51 7.07
C HIS A 26 -13.84 -8.98 6.82
N GLU A 27 -15.08 -9.26 6.43
CA GLU A 27 -15.51 -10.62 6.07
C GLU A 27 -14.79 -11.11 4.81
N ALA A 28 -14.78 -10.30 3.75
CA ALA A 28 -14.06 -10.56 2.51
C ALA A 28 -12.57 -10.80 2.76
N MET A 29 -11.92 -9.94 3.56
CA MET A 29 -10.51 -10.07 3.92
C MET A 29 -10.23 -11.34 4.74
N THR A 30 -11.16 -11.77 5.60
CA THR A 30 -11.07 -13.03 6.34
C THR A 30 -11.17 -14.23 5.42
N TRP A 31 -12.10 -14.17 4.47
CA TRP A 31 -12.25 -15.20 3.45
C TRP A 31 -11.01 -15.31 2.56
N MET A 32 -10.43 -14.19 2.10
CA MET A 32 -9.19 -14.19 1.31
C MET A 32 -8.05 -14.88 2.06
N ARG A 33 -7.83 -14.54 3.34
CA ARG A 33 -6.76 -15.17 4.13
C ARG A 33 -6.93 -16.70 4.24
N ALA A 34 -8.17 -17.17 4.34
CA ALA A 34 -8.49 -18.60 4.47
C ALA A 34 -8.41 -19.35 3.13
N HIS A 35 -8.89 -18.77 2.04
CA HIS A 35 -9.14 -19.50 0.78
C HIS A 35 -8.26 -19.03 -0.39
N ALA A 36 -7.95 -17.74 -0.49
CA ALA A 36 -7.16 -17.17 -1.58
C ALA A 36 -6.19 -16.07 -1.08
N PRO A 37 -5.10 -16.43 -0.39
CA PRO A 37 -4.21 -15.46 0.25
C PRO A 37 -3.58 -14.45 -0.70
N ALA A 38 -3.28 -14.90 -1.91
CA ALA A 38 -3.03 -14.07 -3.09
C ALA A 38 -4.26 -14.24 -3.99
N TYR A 39 -5.13 -13.23 -4.02
CA TYR A 39 -6.42 -13.20 -4.71
C TYR A 39 -6.32 -12.41 -6.01
N TRP A 40 -6.93 -12.88 -7.10
CA TRP A 40 -7.07 -12.11 -8.34
C TRP A 40 -8.53 -11.73 -8.54
N ASP A 41 -8.85 -10.44 -8.45
CA ASP A 41 -10.23 -9.92 -8.57
C ASP A 41 -10.66 -9.67 -10.02
N GLY A 42 -9.82 -10.03 -11.00
CA GLY A 42 -10.04 -9.72 -12.42
C GLY A 42 -9.21 -8.55 -12.95
N ARG A 43 -8.71 -7.69 -12.05
CA ARG A 43 -7.95 -6.46 -12.39
C ARG A 43 -6.65 -6.32 -11.58
N ALA A 44 -6.66 -6.72 -10.32
CA ALA A 44 -5.54 -6.58 -9.39
C ALA A 44 -5.31 -7.85 -8.55
N TRP A 45 -4.05 -8.04 -8.13
CA TRP A 45 -3.69 -9.04 -7.13
C TRP A 45 -3.81 -8.44 -5.73
N GLY A 46 -4.62 -9.06 -4.88
CA GLY A 46 -4.75 -8.74 -3.46
C GLY A 46 -3.96 -9.72 -2.60
N ILE A 47 -3.04 -9.21 -1.78
CA ILE A 47 -2.23 -10.02 -0.85
C ILE A 47 -2.71 -9.79 0.57
N SER A 48 -3.27 -10.82 1.20
CA SER A 48 -4.00 -10.69 2.47
C SER A 48 -3.25 -11.21 3.70
N ARG A 49 -2.11 -11.89 3.52
CA ARG A 49 -1.26 -12.36 4.63
C ARG A 49 -0.12 -11.39 4.91
N HIS A 50 0.08 -11.08 6.18
CA HIS A 50 1.16 -10.20 6.64
C HIS A 50 2.55 -10.72 6.24
N ALA A 51 2.79 -12.03 6.31
CA ALA A 51 4.10 -12.61 5.95
C ALA A 51 4.43 -12.36 4.47
N ASP A 52 3.46 -12.54 3.59
CA ASP A 52 3.62 -12.36 2.14
C ASP A 52 3.81 -10.87 1.80
N LEU A 53 3.02 -9.98 2.41
CA LEU A 53 3.22 -8.53 2.29
C LEU A 53 4.63 -8.11 2.71
N LYS A 54 5.10 -8.62 3.85
CA LYS A 54 6.45 -8.31 4.36
C LYS A 54 7.55 -8.84 3.44
N ALA A 55 7.35 -10.01 2.81
CA ALA A 55 8.29 -10.55 1.84
C ALA A 55 8.34 -9.68 0.58
N ILE A 56 7.17 -9.33 0.02
CA ILE A 56 7.03 -8.45 -1.15
C ILE A 56 7.69 -7.09 -0.88
N SER A 57 7.37 -6.43 0.24
CA SER A 57 7.92 -5.12 0.58
C SER A 57 9.45 -5.11 0.80
N LYS A 58 10.07 -6.27 1.00
CA LYS A 58 11.52 -6.41 1.16
C LYS A 58 12.24 -6.77 -0.13
N ASP A 59 11.51 -7.07 -1.20
CA ASP A 59 12.06 -7.46 -2.49
C ASP A 59 11.63 -6.47 -3.59
N PRO A 60 12.12 -5.22 -3.55
CA PRO A 60 11.79 -4.22 -4.56
C PRO A 60 12.40 -4.52 -5.94
N ALA A 61 13.36 -5.46 -6.02
CA ALA A 61 13.92 -5.89 -7.29
C ALA A 61 12.93 -6.73 -8.09
N THR A 62 12.15 -7.60 -7.41
CA THR A 62 11.06 -8.35 -8.03
C THR A 62 9.76 -7.54 -8.07
N PHE A 63 9.46 -6.78 -7.01
CA PHE A 63 8.21 -6.02 -6.85
C PHE A 63 8.48 -4.51 -6.96
N SER A 64 8.64 -4.06 -8.20
CA SER A 64 8.89 -2.67 -8.56
C SER A 64 7.73 -1.74 -8.20
N SER A 65 8.06 -0.54 -7.69
CA SER A 65 7.09 0.57 -7.53
C SER A 65 7.14 1.55 -8.70
N ALA A 66 8.12 1.43 -9.61
CA ALA A 66 8.33 2.36 -10.73
C ALA A 66 7.21 2.34 -11.79
N GLN A 67 6.33 1.33 -11.76
CA GLN A 67 5.16 1.25 -12.63
C GLN A 67 3.89 1.82 -12.00
N GLY A 68 3.99 2.38 -10.78
CA GLY A 68 2.88 2.95 -10.04
C GLY A 68 2.45 2.08 -8.86
N ILE A 69 2.14 2.73 -7.74
CA ILE A 69 1.68 2.07 -6.50
C ILE A 69 0.16 1.92 -6.40
N ARG A 70 -0.59 2.40 -7.40
CA ARG A 70 -2.04 2.30 -7.50
C ARG A 70 -2.39 1.33 -8.62
N ALA A 71 -3.38 0.47 -8.40
CA ALA A 71 -3.80 -0.51 -9.41
C ALA A 71 -4.57 0.12 -10.58
N ASP A 72 -5.08 1.34 -10.41
CA ASP A 72 -5.98 2.05 -11.32
C ASP A 72 -5.40 3.40 -11.81
N ALA A 73 -4.11 3.67 -11.56
CA ALA A 73 -3.47 4.91 -11.98
C ALA A 73 -2.00 4.71 -12.34
N ASP A 74 -1.51 5.52 -13.28
CA ASP A 74 -0.12 5.50 -13.72
C ASP A 74 0.84 6.04 -12.65
N ALA A 75 2.10 5.61 -12.74
CA ALA A 75 3.19 6.12 -11.92
C ALA A 75 3.39 7.63 -12.08
N THR A 76 3.65 8.32 -10.97
CA THR A 76 3.94 9.75 -10.93
C THR A 76 5.43 10.00 -10.68
N PRO A 77 5.99 11.19 -10.93
CA PRO A 77 7.42 11.47 -10.65
C PRO A 77 7.74 11.62 -9.15
N MET A 78 6.86 11.16 -8.26
CA MET A 78 6.98 11.22 -6.80
C MET A 78 7.91 10.15 -6.25
N LEU A 79 8.47 10.38 -5.05
CA LEU A 79 9.40 9.43 -4.40
C LEU A 79 8.82 8.01 -4.28
N ILE A 80 7.52 7.88 -4.06
CA ILE A 80 6.85 6.60 -3.79
C ILE A 80 6.77 5.68 -5.02
N ASP A 81 6.75 6.25 -6.23
CA ASP A 81 6.63 5.53 -7.51
C ASP A 81 8.02 5.33 -8.16
N GLN A 82 9.05 5.07 -7.36
CA GLN A 82 10.42 4.96 -7.84
C GLN A 82 11.13 3.78 -7.22
N ASP A 83 11.97 3.14 -8.03
CA ASP A 83 12.93 2.13 -7.56
C ASP A 83 14.32 2.74 -7.36
N ASP A 84 15.19 1.95 -6.74
CA ASP A 84 16.59 2.28 -6.59
C ASP A 84 17.32 2.27 -7.94
N PRO A 85 18.36 3.13 -8.12
CA PRO A 85 19.01 3.98 -7.12
C PRO A 85 18.36 5.36 -6.91
N ILE A 86 17.35 5.72 -7.71
CA ILE A 86 16.73 7.05 -7.69
C ILE A 86 15.95 7.26 -6.38
N HIS A 87 15.17 6.26 -5.97
CA HIS A 87 14.44 6.25 -4.71
C HIS A 87 15.40 6.43 -3.51
N ALA A 88 16.44 5.59 -3.37
CA ALA A 88 17.43 5.72 -2.30
C ALA A 88 18.06 7.12 -2.23
N LYS A 89 18.46 7.69 -3.37
CA LYS A 89 19.06 9.05 -3.43
C LYS A 89 18.09 10.12 -2.92
N ARG A 90 16.84 10.10 -3.38
CA ARG A 90 15.82 11.09 -2.98
C ARG A 90 15.37 10.87 -1.53
N ARG A 91 15.15 9.63 -1.11
CA ARG A 91 14.78 9.28 0.27
C ARG A 91 15.82 9.76 1.27
N LYS A 92 17.12 9.70 0.93
CA LYS A 92 18.22 10.22 1.77
C LYS A 92 18.15 11.73 1.99
N LEU A 93 17.63 12.50 1.03
CA LEU A 93 17.42 13.94 1.19
C LEU A 93 16.20 14.21 2.07
N VAL A 94 15.08 13.55 1.77
CA VAL A 94 13.80 13.71 2.49
C VAL A 94 13.92 13.29 3.96
N SER A 95 14.59 12.17 4.26
CA SER A 95 14.69 11.61 5.61
C SER A 95 15.34 12.55 6.63
N ARG A 96 16.14 13.52 6.19
CA ARG A 96 16.74 14.56 7.05
C ARG A 96 15.69 15.42 7.75
N GLY A 97 14.52 15.59 7.14
CA GLY A 97 13.37 16.30 7.73
C GLY A 97 12.62 15.48 8.79
N PHE A 98 12.78 14.15 8.80
CA PHE A 98 12.00 13.22 9.63
C PHE A 98 12.82 12.57 10.74
N THR A 99 13.92 13.19 11.16
CA THR A 99 14.66 12.71 12.34
C THR A 99 13.82 12.85 13.62
N PRO A 100 14.04 12.02 14.66
CA PRO A 100 13.28 12.13 15.90
C PRO A 100 13.27 13.53 16.53
N ARG A 101 14.39 14.27 16.41
CA ARG A 101 14.47 15.66 16.87
C ARG A 101 13.56 16.59 16.07
N ARG A 102 13.61 16.54 14.74
CA ARG A 102 12.79 17.38 13.85
C ARG A 102 11.30 17.13 14.06
N VAL A 103 10.91 15.87 14.29
CA VAL A 103 9.51 15.51 14.60
C VAL A 103 9.08 16.11 15.94
N ARG A 104 9.90 16.00 17.00
CA ARG A 104 9.59 16.60 18.31
C ARG A 104 9.49 18.12 18.27
N GLU A 105 10.29 18.80 17.45
CA GLU A 105 10.21 20.25 17.25
C GLU A 105 8.83 20.70 16.72
N GLN A 106 8.06 19.82 16.07
CA GLN A 106 6.71 20.13 15.57
C GLN A 106 5.62 20.00 16.64
N GLU A 107 5.90 19.40 17.80
CA GLU A 107 4.88 19.07 18.80
C GLU A 107 4.04 20.29 19.20
N ALA A 108 4.69 21.40 19.55
CA ALA A 108 4.00 22.60 19.98
C ALA A 108 3.11 23.21 18.88
N ALA A 109 3.54 23.12 17.62
CA ALA A 109 2.76 23.62 16.48
C ALA A 109 1.53 22.75 16.22
N VAL A 110 1.69 21.42 16.24
CA VAL A 110 0.60 20.46 16.10
C VAL A 110 -0.41 20.61 17.24
N ARG A 111 0.07 20.68 18.50
CA ARG A 111 -0.78 20.87 19.68
C ARG A 111 -1.65 22.12 19.55
N ARG A 112 -1.06 23.27 19.21
CA ARG A 112 -1.81 24.51 18.96
C ARG A 112 -2.83 24.36 17.82
N ALA A 113 -2.53 23.59 16.78
CA ALA A 113 -3.48 23.35 15.70
C ALA A 113 -4.67 22.53 16.20
N CYS A 114 -4.43 21.47 16.97
CA CYS A 114 -5.46 20.65 17.60
C CYS A 114 -6.34 21.48 18.55
N ASP A 115 -5.74 22.26 19.46
CA ASP A 115 -6.45 23.07 20.46
C ASP A 115 -7.37 24.14 19.85
N ARG A 116 -7.19 24.49 18.57
CA ARG A 116 -8.05 25.42 17.84
C ARG A 116 -9.19 24.73 17.08
N ILE A 117 -9.00 23.46 16.73
CA ILE A 117 -10.00 22.67 16.00
C ILE A 117 -11.03 22.08 16.97
N ILE A 118 -10.60 21.72 18.18
CA ILE A 118 -11.44 21.25 19.28
C ILE A 118 -12.09 22.45 19.98
#